data_AF-A0AAD9XIS5-F1
#
_entry.id   AF-A0AAD9XIS5-F1
#
_cell.length_a   1.000
_cell.length_b   1.000
_cell.length_c   1.000
_cell.angle_alpha   90.00
_cell.angle_beta   90.00
_cell.angle_gamma   90.00
#
_symmetry.space_group_name_H-M   'P 1'
#
loop_
_entity.id
_entity.type
_entity.pdbx_description
1 polymer ?
#
loop_
_entity_poly.entity_id
_entity_poly.type
_entity_poly.pdbx_seq_one_letter_code
_entity_poly.pdbx_strand_id
1 'polypeptide(L)'
;MESVLIPRNTNGHWVLCQVFLKEGKVNLFDSMWGHNDKKVQLGEISCLRYMLPSILHRAGYYEQLGIKPRNNALLAENINQNFLPQQADGY
;
A
#
# COMPACT_ATOMS: atom_id res chain seq x y z
N MET A 1 15.16 -7.04 1.12
CA MET A 1 14.50 -5.72 1.15
C MET A 1 13.54 -5.72 2.31
N GLU A 2 13.61 -4.74 3.20
CA GLU A 2 12.69 -4.63 4.32
C GLU A 2 11.36 -4.04 3.83
N SER A 3 10.25 -4.72 4.13
CA SER A 3 8.91 -4.25 3.82
C SER A 3 8.02 -4.38 5.03
N VAL A 4 7.12 -3.42 5.23
CA VAL A 4 6.11 -3.45 6.28
C VAL A 4 4.79 -3.93 5.69
N LEU A 5 4.16 -4.90 6.36
CA LEU A 5 2.84 -5.40 6.02
C LEU A 5 1.79 -4.65 6.83
N ILE A 6 0.84 -4.02 6.15
CA ILE A 6 -0.23 -3.23 6.76
C ILE A 6 -1.56 -3.84 6.32
N PRO A 7 -2.28 -4.53 7.22
CA PRO A 7 -3.65 -4.92 6.94
C PRO A 7 -4.53 -3.68 6.93
N ARG A 8 -5.48 -3.63 6.00
CA ARG A 8 -6.39 -2.49 5.89
C ARG A 8 -7.80 -3.00 5.64
N ASN A 9 -8.75 -2.44 6.38
CA ASN A 9 -10.17 -2.65 6.18
C ASN A 9 -10.85 -1.38 5.66
N THR A 10 -11.79 -1.52 4.73
CA THR A 10 -12.86 -0.53 4.58
C THR A 10 -14.19 -1.18 4.31
N ASN A 11 -15.19 -0.79 5.10
CA ASN A 11 -16.56 -1.27 4.98
C ASN A 11 -16.64 -2.81 4.94
N GLY A 12 -15.79 -3.49 5.73
CA GLY A 12 -15.74 -4.95 5.77
C GLY A 12 -14.76 -5.58 4.76
N HIS A 13 -14.36 -4.88 3.69
CA HIS A 13 -13.39 -5.39 2.72
C HIS A 13 -11.96 -5.29 3.26
N TRP A 14 -11.26 -6.43 3.33
CA TRP A 14 -9.88 -6.52 3.78
C TRP A 14 -8.91 -6.62 2.61
N VAL A 15 -7.87 -5.81 2.65
CA VAL A 15 -6.75 -5.86 1.71
C VAL A 15 -5.43 -5.81 2.48
N LEU A 16 -4.38 -6.37 1.88
CA LEU A 16 -3.04 -6.31 2.44
C LEU A 16 -2.19 -5.32 1.63
N CYS A 17 -1.58 -4.36 2.31
CA CYS A 17 -0.59 -3.46 1.73
C CYS A 17 0.81 -3.91 2.15
N GLN A 18 1.69 -4.15 1.18
CA GLN A 18 3.13 -4.32 1.43
C GLN A 18 3.84 -3.03 1.06
N VAL A 19 4.41 -2.36 2.05
CA VAL A 19 5.07 -1.07 1.87
C VAL A 19 6.58 -1.24 1.91
N PHE A 20 7.23 -0.83 0.83
CA PHE A 20 8.67 -0.73 0.68
C PHE A 20 9.07 0.71 1.01
N LEU A 21 9.41 0.95 2.29
CA LEU A 21 9.57 2.31 2.84
C LEU A 21 10.71 3.09 2.17
N LYS A 22 11.83 2.40 1.87
CA LYS A 22 13.00 3.00 1.21
C LYS A 22 12.72 3.32 -0.26
N GLU A 23 12.05 2.40 -0.95
CA GLU A 23 11.68 2.45 -2.35
C GLU A 23 10.48 3.37 -2.60
N GLY A 24 9.76 3.75 -1.55
CA GLY A 24 8.57 4.60 -1.62
C GLY A 24 7.46 3.97 -2.45
N LYS A 25 7.32 2.64 -2.33
CA LYS A 25 6.41 1.82 -3.11
C LYS A 25 5.44 1.08 -2.19
N VAL A 26 4.21 0.91 -2.63
CA VAL A 26 3.21 0.07 -1.98
C VAL A 26 2.64 -0.91 -2.99
N ASN A 27 2.70 -2.19 -2.65
CA ASN A 27 2.02 -3.25 -3.36
C ASN A 27 0.67 -3.49 -2.67
N LEU A 28 -0.40 -3.53 -3.46
CA LEU A 28 -1.73 -3.89 -2.98
C LEU A 28 -2.07 -5.32 -3.35
N PHE A 29 -2.50 -6.09 -2.36
CA PHE A 29 -2.99 -7.45 -2.48
C PHE A 29 -4.46 -7.49 -2.09
N ASP A 30 -5.30 -7.86 -3.05
CA ASP A 30 -6.75 -7.93 -2.92
C ASP A 30 -7.22 -9.29 -3.47
N SER A 31 -7.90 -10.07 -2.64
CA SER A 31 -8.40 -11.41 -2.97
C SER A 31 -9.72 -11.39 -3.74
N MET A 32 -10.41 -10.25 -3.81
CA MET A 32 -11.67 -10.10 -4.55
C MET A 32 -11.48 -9.36 -5.87
N TRP A 33 -10.29 -9.47 -6.47
CA TRP A 33 -9.92 -8.58 -7.53
C TRP A 33 -10.66 -8.97 -8.81
N GLY A 34 -11.55 -8.08 -9.26
CA GLY A 34 -12.52 -8.31 -10.33
C GLY A 34 -13.81 -7.51 -10.15
N HIS A 35 -14.14 -7.15 -8.90
CA HIS A 35 -15.33 -6.35 -8.56
C HIS A 35 -15.07 -4.83 -8.49
N ASN A 36 -13.83 -4.39 -8.27
CA ASN A 36 -13.50 -2.98 -8.02
C ASN A 36 -12.58 -2.38 -9.10
N ASP A 37 -12.92 -1.17 -9.58
CA ASP A 37 -12.12 -0.36 -10.50
C ASP A 37 -10.78 0.02 -9.83
N LYS A 38 -9.67 0.00 -10.59
CA LYS A 38 -8.33 0.42 -10.13
C LYS A 38 -8.35 1.79 -9.44
N LYS A 39 -9.23 2.70 -9.88
CA LYS A 39 -9.40 4.01 -9.25
C LYS A 39 -9.94 3.93 -7.82
N VAL A 40 -10.85 3.00 -7.56
CA VAL A 40 -11.43 2.77 -6.22
C VAL A 40 -10.34 2.26 -5.29
N GLN A 41 -9.60 1.24 -5.70
CA GLN A 41 -8.50 0.66 -4.91
C GLN A 41 -7.39 1.66 -4.60
N LEU A 42 -7.00 2.51 -5.56
CA LEU A 42 -6.02 3.57 -5.32
C LEU A 42 -6.55 4.66 -4.38
N GLY A 43 -7.86 4.95 -4.44
CA GLY A 43 -8.54 5.84 -3.49
C GLY A 43 -8.54 5.26 -2.08
N GLU A 44 -8.74 3.96 -1.94
CA GLU A 44 -8.78 3.24 -0.67
C GLU A 44 -7.48 3.31 0.13
N ILE A 45 -6.33 3.33 -0.56
CA ILE A 45 -5.00 3.47 0.06
C ILE A 45 -4.46 4.90 0.02
N SER A 46 -5.26 5.88 -0.40
CA SER A 46 -4.81 7.27 -0.58
C SER A 46 -4.18 7.83 0.71
N CYS A 47 -4.83 7.69 1.86
CA CYS A 47 -4.28 8.14 3.14
C CYS A 47 -2.89 7.56 3.41
N LEU A 48 -2.71 6.25 3.20
CA LEU A 48 -1.40 5.60 3.36
C LEU A 48 -0.36 6.19 2.39
N ARG A 49 -0.72 6.37 1.12
CA ARG A 49 0.18 6.88 0.09
C ARG A 49 0.65 8.30 0.35
N TYR A 50 -0.22 9.18 0.85
CA TYR A 50 0.08 10.59 1.05
C TYR A 50 0.62 10.91 2.44
N MET A 51 0.14 10.23 3.48
CA MET A 51 0.53 10.53 4.86
C MET A 51 1.85 9.86 5.27
N LEU A 52 2.08 8.61 4.84
CA LEU A 52 3.23 7.85 5.31
C LEU A 52 4.58 8.52 5.01
N PRO A 53 4.83 9.09 3.82
CA PRO A 53 6.09 9.80 3.57
C PRO A 53 6.33 10.96 4.56
N SER A 54 5.27 11.70 4.90
CA SER A 54 5.36 12.80 5.87
C SER A 54 5.62 12.28 7.29
N ILE A 55 5.00 11.16 7.68
CA ILE A 55 5.21 10.52 8.98
C ILE A 55 6.67 10.04 9.09
N LEU A 56 7.18 9.35 8.07
CA LEU A 56 8.56 8.86 8.02
C LEU A 56 9.57 10.01 8.10
N HIS A 57 9.29 11.13 7.42
CA HIS A 57 10.13 12.31 7.50
C HIS A 57 10.17 12.89 8.91
N ARG A 58 9.01 13.08 9.55
CA ARG A 58 8.92 13.60 10.93
C ARG A 58 9.51 12.64 11.97
N ALA A 59 9.49 11.34 11.70
CA ALA A 59 10.09 10.33 12.56
C ALA A 59 11.62 10.20 12.38
N GLY A 60 12.24 10.99 11.49
CA GLY A 60 13.68 10.93 11.23
C GLY A 60 14.12 9.68 10.45
N TYR A 61 13.19 8.89 9.90
CA TYR A 61 13.50 7.63 9.20
C TYR A 61 14.48 7.84 8.04
N TYR A 62 14.24 8.88 7.24
CA TYR A 62 15.09 9.20 6.09
C TYR A 62 16.49 9.65 6.50
N GLU A 63 16.61 10.42 7.60
CA GLU A 63 17.87 10.90 8.14
C GLU A 63 18.72 9.75 8.69
N GLN A 64 18.10 8.85 9.46
CA GLN A 64 18.75 7.65 10.00
C GLN A 64 19.34 6.74 8.91
N LEU A 65 18.68 6.68 7.75
CA LEU A 65 19.12 5.88 6.61
C LEU A 65 20.02 6.65 5.62
N GLY A 66 20.28 7.94 5.84
CA GLY A 66 21.06 8.78 4.94
C GLY A 66 20.44 8.94 3.54
N ILE A 67 19.12 8.86 3.43
CA ILE A 67 18.38 8.97 2.17
C ILE A 67 17.56 10.26 2.11
N LYS A 68 17.33 10.77 0.90
CA LYS A 68 16.52 12.00 0.74
C LYS A 68 15.06 11.74 1.11
N PRO A 69 14.41 12.65 1.84
CA PRO A 69 12.98 12.58 2.11
C PRO A 69 12.16 12.50 0.82
N ARG A 70 11.10 11.72 0.85
CA ARG A 70 10.10 11.68 -0.22
C ARG A 70 8.98 12.65 0.12
N ASN A 71 8.83 13.68 -0.71
CA ASN A 71 7.73 14.65 -0.57
C ASN A 71 6.50 14.28 -1.41
N ASN A 72 6.62 13.24 -2.24
CA ASN A 72 5.56 12.78 -3.13
C ASN A 72 4.88 11.53 -2.57
N ALA A 73 3.67 11.26 -3.04
CA ALA A 73 2.94 10.06 -2.69
C ALA A 73 3.71 8.77 -3.02
N LEU A 74 3.49 7.72 -2.23
CA LEU A 74 4.01 6.38 -2.55
C LEU A 74 3.51 5.93 -3.93
N LEU A 75 4.40 5.30 -4.68
CA LEU A 75 4.06 4.63 -5.94
C LEU A 75 3.25 3.38 -5.61
N ALA A 76 2.02 3.31 -6.10
CA ALA A 76 1.15 2.17 -5.85
C ALA A 76 1.14 1.24 -7.06
N GLU A 77 1.39 -0.03 -6.80
CA GLU A 77 1.28 -1.09 -7.79
C GLU A 77 0.27 -2.14 -7.29
N ASN A 78 -0.66 -2.52 -8.16
CA ASN A 78 -1.57 -3.63 -7.89
C ASN A 78 -0.91 -4.91 -8.38
N ILE A 79 -0.76 -5.88 -7.49
CA ILE A 79 -0.08 -7.14 -7.82
C ILE A 79 -1.04 -8.07 -8.54
N ASN A 80 -0.65 -8.49 -9.75
CA ASN A 80 -1.45 -9.27 -10.71
C ASN A 80 -2.22 -10.45 -10.07
N GLN A 81 -3.53 -10.52 -10.35
CA GLN A 81 -4.49 -11.54 -9.91
C GLN A 81 -4.02 -12.97 -10.11
N ASN A 82 -3.28 -13.20 -11.20
CA ASN A 82 -2.82 -14.54 -11.58
C ASN A 82 -1.83 -15.14 -10.56
N PHE A 83 -1.33 -14.34 -9.61
CA PHE A 83 -0.40 -14.78 -8.56
C PHE A 83 -1.02 -14.75 -7.16
N LEU A 84 -2.30 -14.40 -7.02
CA LEU A 84 -2.97 -14.28 -5.73
C LEU A 84 -4.15 -15.24 -5.63
N PRO A 85 -4.23 -16.06 -4.57
CA PRO A 85 -5.45 -16.81 -4.27
C PRO A 85 -6.65 -15.87 -4.25
N GLN A 86 -7.66 -16.17 -5.06
CA GLN A 86 -8.88 -15.39 -5.14
C GLN A 86 -9.93 -15.96 -4.17
N GLN A 87 -10.63 -15.06 -3.51
CA GLN A 87 -11.76 -15.41 -2.66
C GLN A 87 -12.94 -15.79 -3.54
N ALA A 88 -13.56 -16.94 -3.24
CA ALA A 88 -14.67 -17.49 -4.01
C ALA A 88 -16.04 -17.00 -3.51
N ASP A 89 -16.10 -16.48 -2.28
CA ASP A 89 -17.30 -15.99 -1.60
C ASP A 89 -17.18 -14.50 -1.23
N GLY A 90 -18.27 -13.89 -0.75
CA GLY A 90 -18.38 -12.44 -0.49
C GLY A 90 -18.36 -12.05 0.99
N TYR A 91 -17.74 -12.84 1.86
CA TYR A 91 -17.69 -12.63 3.31
C TYR A 91 -16.40 -11.95 3.77
#